data_AF-A0A7W0WT85-F1
#
_entry.id   AF-A0A7W0WT85-F1
#
_cell.length_a   1.000
_cell.length_b   1.000
_cell.length_c   1.000
_cell.angle_alpha   90.00
_cell.angle_beta   90.00
_cell.angle_gamma   90.00
#
_symmetry.space_group_name_H-M   'P 1'
#
loop_
_entity.id
_entity.type
_entity.pdbx_description
1 polymer ?
#
loop_
_entity_poly.entity_id
_entity_poly.type
_entity_poly.pdbx_seq_one_letter_code
_entity_poly.pdbx_strand_id
1 'polypeptide(L)' 'MIELETLEDILRWGGQVLQVVVQDEYNHDVIVVKDGTPGFLVFDTT' A
#
# COMPACT_ATOMS: atom_id res chain seq x y z
N MET A 1 7.07 -18.37 -3.71
CA MET A 1 5.67 -17.95 -3.91
C MET A 1 5.59 -16.54 -3.37
N ILE A 2 5.17 -15.56 -4.16
CA ILE A 2 5.02 -14.20 -3.66
C ILE A 2 3.59 -14.13 -3.09
N GLU A 3 3.46 -14.00 -1.78
CA GLU A 3 2.17 -13.72 -1.15
C GLU A 3 1.82 -12.25 -1.39
N LEU A 4 0.60 -12.00 -1.87
CA LEU A 4 0.07 -10.66 -2.02
C LEU A 4 -0.50 -10.25 -0.65
N GLU A 5 0.06 -9.21 -0.04
CA GLU A 5 -0.41 -8.65 1.23
C GLU A 5 -1.35 -7.48 0.98
N THR A 6 -2.39 -7.35 1.81
CA THR A 6 -3.26 -6.16 1.79
C THR A 6 -2.60 -5.00 2.52
N LEU A 7 -3.10 -3.77 2.31
CA LEU A 7 -2.67 -2.63 3.13
C LEU A 7 -2.97 -2.85 4.61
N GLU A 8 -4.11 -3.47 4.95
CA GLU A 8 -4.46 -3.77 6.34
C GLU A 8 -3.40 -4.69 6.97
N ASP A 9 -2.95 -5.71 6.25
CA ASP A 9 -1.90 -6.61 6.74
C ASP A 9 -0.59 -5.85 6.95
N ILE A 10 -0.21 -5.00 6.00
CA ILE A 10 1.02 -4.20 6.09
C ILE A 10 0.97 -3.29 7.32
N LEU A 11 -0.14 -2.58 7.54
CA LEU A 11 -0.29 -1.66 8.67
C LEU A 11 -0.40 -2.40 10.01
N ARG A 12 -1.09 -3.55 10.04
CA ARG A 12 -1.26 -4.37 11.25
C ARG A 12 0.08 -4.92 11.76
N TRP A 13 1.01 -5.22 10.85
CA TRP A 13 2.30 -5.82 11.18
C TRP A 13 3.47 -4.82 11.17
N GLY A 14 3.19 -3.53 11.37
CA GLY A 14 4.22 -2.51 11.61
C GLY A 14 4.82 -1.87 10.37
N GLY A 15 4.25 -2.13 9.19
CA GLY A 15 4.54 -1.36 7.98
C GLY A 15 4.03 0.07 8.10
N GLN A 16 4.61 0.96 7.29
CA GLN A 16 4.34 2.39 7.31
C GLN A 16 3.91 2.88 5.93
N VAL A 17 2.93 3.78 5.88
CA VAL A 17 2.62 4.56 4.67
C VAL A 17 3.66 5.66 4.54
N LEU A 18 4.39 5.68 3.43
CA LEU A 18 5.30 6.77 3.11
C LEU A 18 4.59 7.90 2.37
N GLN A 19 3.75 7.54 1.40
CA GLN A 19 3.11 8.50 0.52
C GLN A 19 1.80 7.93 -0.02
N VAL A 20 0.81 8.82 -0.15
CA VAL A 20 -0.44 8.57 -0.86
C VAL A 20 -0.49 9.55 -2.02
N VAL A 21 -0.65 9.03 -3.24
CA VAL A 21 -0.88 9.82 -4.45
C VAL A 21 -2.32 9.60 -4.87
N VAL A 22 -3.13 10.65 -4.80
CA VAL A 22 -4.50 10.66 -5.29
C VAL A 22 -4.44 10.92 -6.79
N GLN A 23 -4.85 9.95 -7.60
CA GLN A 23 -4.90 10.12 -9.06
C GLN A 23 -6.24 10.74 -9.49
N ASP A 24 -7.34 10.22 -8.93
CA ASP A 24 -8.69 10.74 -9.13
C ASP A 24 -9.60 10.39 -7.91
N GLU A 25 -10.92 10.57 -8.04
CA GLU A 25 -11.89 10.27 -6.98
C GLU A 25 -11.91 8.78 -6.58
N TYR A 26 -11.49 7.89 -7.47
CA TYR A 26 -11.60 6.44 -7.33
C TYR A 26 -10.25 5.72 -7.20
N ASN A 27 -9.15 6.35 -7.61
CA ASN A 27 -7.84 5.73 -7.71
C ASN A 27 -6.80 6.40 -6.80
N HIS A 28 -6.19 5.58 -5.95
CA HIS A 28 -5.15 5.99 -5.01
C HIS A 28 -3.96 5.05 -5.06
N ASP A 29 -2.78 5.61 -5.29
CA ASP A 29 -1.52 4.88 -5.17
C ASP A 29 -0.95 5.09 -3.77
N VAL A 30 -0.65 3.99 -3.08
CA VAL A 30 -0.10 4.01 -1.73
C VAL A 30 1.28 3.37 -1.76
N ILE A 31 2.29 4.16 -1.39
CA ILE A 31 3.65 3.69 -1.20
C ILE A 31 3.82 3.33 0.27
N VAL A 32 4.24 2.09 0.51
CA VAL A 32 4.43 1.54 1.86
C VAL A 32 5.85 1.03 2.04
N VAL A 33 6.32 0.98 3.29
CA VAL A 33 7.55 0.28 3.66
C VAL A 33 7.23 -0.71 4.76
N LYS A 34 7.66 -1.95 4.57
CA LYS A 34 7.62 -3.01 5.57
C LYS A 34 9.00 -3.63 5.67
N ASP A 35 9.54 -3.72 6.88
CA ASP A 35 10.88 -4.27 7.15
C ASP A 35 12.00 -3.65 6.27
N GLY A 36 11.90 -2.35 6.00
CA GLY A 36 12.86 -1.62 5.16
C GLY A 36 12.71 -1.87 3.66
N THR A 37 11.74 -2.69 3.24
CA THR A 37 11.45 -2.97 1.83
C THR A 37 10.30 -2.08 1.34
N PRO A 38 10.51 -1.24 0.32
CA PRO A 38 9.45 -0.44 -0.28
C PRO A 38 8.53 -1.31 -1.13
N GLY A 39 7.23 -1.12 -0.97
CA GLY A 39 6.15 -1.75 -1.72
C GLY A 39 5.18 -0.71 -2.29
N PHE A 40 4.44 -1.11 -3.33
CA PHE A 40 3.45 -0.28 -4.00
C PHE A 40 2.10 -0.98 -3.98
N LEU A 41 1.06 -0.24 -3.59
CA LEU A 41 -0.30 -0.75 -3.49
C LEU A 41 -1.25 0.21 -4.21
N VAL A 42 -1.99 -0.29 -5.20
CA VAL A 42 -2.97 0.49 -5.96
C VAL A 42 -4.35 0.14 -5.44
N PHE A 43 -5.10 1.16 -5.02
CA PHE A 43 -6.51 1.03 -4.75
C PHE A 43 -7.30 1.48 -5.96
N ASP A 44 -8.03 0.54 -6.55
CA ASP A 44 -9.15 0.80 -7.43
C ASP A 44 -10.42 0.59 -6.60
N THR A 45 -11.27 1.62 -6.50
CA THR A 45 -12.53 1.57 -5.74
C THR A 45 -13.74 1.28 -6.61
N THR A 46 -13.55 0.89 -7.88
CA THR A 46 -14.63 0.51 -8.82
C THR A 46 -15.13 -0.93 -8.69
#